data_AF-A0A1G0H9F9-F1
#
_entry.id   AF-A0A1G0H9F9-F1
#
_cell.length_a   1.000
_cell.length_b   1.000
_cell.length_c   1.000
_cell.angle_alpha   90.00
_cell.angle_beta   90.00
_cell.angle_gamma   90.00
#
_symmetry.space_group_name_H-M   'P 1'
#
loop_
_entity.id
_entity.type
_entity.pdbx_description
1 polymer ?
#
loop_
_entity_poly.entity_id
_entity_poly.type
_entity_poly.pdbx_seq_one_letter_code
_entity_poly.pdbx_strand_id
1 'polypeptide(L)'
;MIGPALQKLTWAACRERVQAVSQPLAGIIDALSPDKAMPLWLVSYPYGAQVDDGQFYYPLHEKLALLTDARLPKELKTDFSYAGLETPAGVMLRNSIELYIETPGRVIPHAVFMPGDVFALWKWLDPQPIVHPTPLMCGTAGARSIFMLPNISDVAAHKKLRQDFNIRHLAPKRLVDQWPLFTALVNRSAVAVSWRAEALLFPGIWLHRMKHDVAFQALYIHFLERAWRGSAYWRNKVFYDFIFSCVQQNRNLKPNPYLVDTVKHLITMAIGAVPGFGVAANDVTAPVDFIQQVYVESYGLKKYTPTLLSPAYFTAAVDSMPVYYSLQYPTTLEFSPRSRKLGNTLHDLGELKHILDVFLQEITRRKLKVAHGVIAKVADEVKFDFFHSKPDRYGDIRLTHTMPAEDASLTQCKLAHAATRFADTGAFVRGCVRMARGQEQEVDE
;
A
#
# COMPACT_ATOMS: atom_id res chain seq x y z
N MET A 1 12.56 22.80 16.34
CA MET A 1 13.86 22.20 15.93
C MET A 1 13.59 20.84 15.32
N ILE A 2 14.17 20.55 14.16
CA ILE A 2 14.10 19.22 13.54
C ILE A 2 15.07 18.34 14.32
N GLY A 3 14.59 17.21 14.87
CA GLY A 3 15.47 16.23 15.50
C GLY A 3 16.44 15.60 14.49
N PRO A 4 17.53 14.98 14.94
CA PRO A 4 18.47 14.29 14.05
C PRO A 4 17.75 13.18 13.24
N ALA A 5 18.06 13.09 11.95
CA ALA A 5 17.43 12.12 11.04
C ALA A 5 17.82 10.65 11.33
N LEU A 6 18.90 10.45 12.08
CA LEU A 6 19.38 9.16 12.58
C LEU A 6 19.83 9.35 14.03
N GLN A 7 19.26 8.58 14.96
CA GLN A 7 19.54 8.73 16.39
C GLN A 7 19.56 7.40 17.11
N LYS A 8 20.62 7.15 17.90
CA LYS A 8 20.67 6.05 18.86
C LYS A 8 19.91 6.43 20.13
N LEU A 9 18.98 5.59 20.56
CA LEU A 9 18.07 5.85 21.67
C LEU A 9 18.10 4.68 22.67
N THR A 10 17.84 5.00 23.93
CA THR A 10 17.48 3.99 24.95
C THR A 10 15.98 3.72 24.89
N TRP A 11 15.53 2.62 25.49
CA TRP A 11 14.10 2.34 25.63
C TRP A 11 13.36 3.50 26.31
N ALA A 12 13.87 4.00 27.44
CA ALA A 12 13.28 5.12 28.17
C ALA A 12 13.05 6.37 27.29
N ALA A 13 13.96 6.65 26.34
CA ALA A 13 13.85 7.82 25.46
C ALA A 13 12.83 7.67 24.32
N CYS A 14 12.40 6.45 24.00
CA CYS A 14 11.47 6.19 22.89
C CYS A 14 10.18 5.47 23.30
N ARG A 15 10.07 5.04 24.57
CA ARG A 15 8.94 4.30 25.14
C ARG A 15 7.59 4.94 24.80
N GLU A 16 7.43 6.23 25.05
CA GLU A 16 6.16 6.94 24.82
C GLU A 16 5.74 6.92 23.36
N ARG A 17 6.71 7.00 22.43
CA ARG A 17 6.44 6.97 20.99
C ARG A 17 5.98 5.59 20.55
N VAL A 18 6.56 4.52 21.10
CA VAL A 18 6.10 3.14 20.85
C VAL A 18 4.73 2.91 21.49
N GLN A 19 4.52 3.37 22.72
CA GLN A 19 3.24 3.24 23.42
C GLN A 19 2.10 3.92 22.66
N ALA A 20 2.35 5.09 22.06
CA ALA A 20 1.36 5.84 21.27
C ALA A 20 0.88 5.08 20.02
N VAL A 21 1.71 4.20 19.45
CA VAL A 21 1.37 3.44 18.23
C VAL A 21 1.06 1.97 18.50
N SER A 22 1.57 1.41 19.59
CA SER A 22 1.33 0.02 19.99
C SER A 22 1.56 -0.18 21.49
N GLN A 23 0.50 0.00 22.27
CA GLN A 23 0.51 -0.28 23.71
C GLN A 23 0.90 -1.72 24.05
N PRO A 24 0.44 -2.78 23.33
CA PRO A 24 0.87 -4.15 23.62
C PRO A 24 2.37 -4.35 23.46
N LEU A 25 2.97 -3.81 22.40
CA LEU A 25 4.42 -3.91 22.18
C LEU A 25 5.19 -3.17 23.27
N ALA A 26 4.77 -1.95 23.61
CA ALA A 26 5.40 -1.18 24.68
C ALA A 26 5.36 -1.92 26.03
N GLY A 27 4.22 -2.50 26.39
CA GLY A 27 4.07 -3.27 27.63
C GLY A 27 4.97 -4.51 27.69
N ILE A 28 5.14 -5.21 26.56
CA ILE A 28 6.07 -6.34 26.47
C ILE A 28 7.51 -5.87 26.66
N ILE A 29 7.92 -4.77 26.02
CA ILE A 29 9.29 -4.26 26.15
C ILE A 29 9.54 -3.70 27.56
N ASP A 30 8.55 -3.06 28.18
CA ASP A 30 8.66 -2.59 29.58
C ASP A 30 8.97 -3.72 30.55
N ALA A 31 8.32 -4.88 30.38
CA ALA A 31 8.55 -6.06 31.21
C ALA A 31 9.99 -6.60 31.10
N LEU A 32 10.68 -6.35 29.98
CA LEU A 32 12.09 -6.72 29.79
C LEU A 32 13.05 -5.78 30.52
N SER A 33 12.61 -4.56 30.86
CA SER A 33 13.43 -3.49 31.45
C SER A 33 14.81 -3.33 30.76
N PRO A 34 14.84 -3.00 29.44
CA PRO A 34 16.08 -2.98 28.67
C PRO A 34 17.06 -1.94 29.22
N ASP A 35 18.31 -2.35 29.40
CA ASP A 35 19.38 -1.47 29.83
C ASP A 35 19.96 -0.63 28.68
N LYS A 36 21.00 0.16 28.96
CA LYS A 36 21.68 0.98 27.95
C LYS A 36 22.45 0.16 26.91
N ALA A 37 22.69 -1.12 27.15
CA ALA A 37 23.36 -2.01 26.19
C ALA A 37 22.40 -2.55 25.12
N MET A 38 21.09 -2.28 25.25
CA MET A 38 20.06 -2.62 24.27
C MET A 38 19.49 -1.37 23.59
N PRO A 39 20.31 -0.65 22.80
CA PRO A 39 19.84 0.55 22.12
C PRO A 39 18.83 0.22 21.03
N LEU A 40 18.13 1.26 20.57
CA LEU A 40 17.30 1.28 19.38
C LEU A 40 17.78 2.42 18.48
N TRP A 41 17.54 2.33 17.18
CA TRP A 41 17.89 3.41 16.26
C TRP A 41 16.64 4.02 15.64
N LEU A 42 16.42 5.31 15.88
CA LEU A 42 15.43 6.08 15.17
C LEU A 42 15.98 6.48 13.80
N VAL A 43 15.23 6.17 12.76
CA VAL A 43 15.43 6.70 11.41
C VAL A 43 14.25 7.58 11.03
N SER A 44 14.52 8.67 10.33
CA SER A 44 13.52 9.66 9.91
C SER A 44 13.79 10.11 8.48
N TYR A 45 12.84 9.87 7.57
CA TYR A 45 12.98 10.11 6.14
C TYR A 45 12.01 11.19 5.65
N PRO A 46 12.43 12.12 4.77
CA PRO A 46 11.50 13.04 4.14
C PRO A 46 10.60 12.32 3.14
N TYR A 47 9.49 12.96 2.75
CA TYR A 47 8.56 12.40 1.77
C TYR A 47 9.25 12.03 0.45
N GLY A 48 8.95 10.83 -0.05
CA GLY A 48 9.46 10.30 -1.30
C GLY A 48 10.93 9.88 -1.26
N ALA A 49 11.59 9.87 -0.10
CA ALA A 49 12.92 9.29 0.04
C ALA A 49 12.89 7.78 -0.24
N GLN A 50 13.87 7.29 -1.00
CA GLN A 50 14.04 5.89 -1.31
C GLN A 50 14.71 5.19 -0.12
N VAL A 51 13.93 4.45 0.66
CA VAL A 51 14.37 3.77 1.88
C VAL A 51 15.07 2.46 1.54
N ASP A 52 14.61 1.77 0.50
CA ASP A 52 15.18 0.50 0.03
C ASP A 52 15.07 0.41 -1.51
N ASP A 53 16.08 -0.15 -2.16
CA ASP A 53 16.12 -0.42 -3.62
C ASP A 53 16.60 -1.84 -3.96
N GLY A 54 16.36 -2.76 -3.04
CA GLY A 54 17.10 -4.01 -2.86
C GLY A 54 18.25 -3.85 -1.85
N GLN A 55 18.60 -2.61 -1.49
CA GLN A 55 19.51 -2.27 -0.42
C GLN A 55 18.92 -1.19 0.49
N PHE A 56 19.03 -1.37 1.81
CA PHE A 56 18.48 -0.46 2.81
C PHE A 56 19.39 0.77 3.04
N TYR A 57 18.78 1.96 2.97
CA TYR A 57 19.47 3.22 3.15
C TYR A 57 19.22 3.84 4.53
N TYR A 58 20.30 4.28 5.18
CA TYR A 58 20.25 5.05 6.41
C TYR A 58 20.29 6.56 6.13
N PRO A 59 19.54 7.39 6.86
CA PRO A 59 19.66 8.83 6.77
C PRO A 59 21.03 9.33 7.24
N LEU A 60 21.68 10.15 6.42
CA LEU A 60 22.93 10.83 6.73
C LEU A 60 22.79 12.31 6.35
N HIS A 61 22.36 13.13 7.32
CA HIS A 61 21.97 14.53 7.08
C HIS A 61 20.87 14.63 6.00
N GLU A 62 21.12 15.35 4.92
CA GLU A 62 20.20 15.49 3.77
C GLU A 62 20.39 14.40 2.70
N LYS A 63 21.28 13.43 2.95
CA LYS A 63 21.59 12.35 2.03
C LYS A 63 21.21 11.00 2.63
N LEU A 64 21.20 10.00 1.77
CA LEU A 64 21.00 8.60 2.12
C LEU A 64 22.32 7.85 1.93
N ALA A 65 22.58 6.87 2.78
CA ALA A 65 23.82 6.12 2.78
C ALA A 65 23.57 4.64 3.09
N LEU A 66 24.24 3.76 2.36
CA LEU A 66 24.27 2.33 2.66
C LEU A 66 25.09 2.08 3.94
N LEU A 67 24.85 0.95 4.63
CA LEU A 67 25.57 0.59 5.86
C LEU A 67 27.11 0.57 5.67
N THR A 68 27.58 0.32 4.45
CA THR A 68 29.00 0.31 4.08
C THR A 68 29.65 1.69 4.06
N ASP A 69 28.88 2.78 3.97
CA ASP A 69 29.39 4.15 3.87
C ASP A 69 30.28 4.52 5.07
N ALA A 70 31.50 4.97 4.80
CA ALA A 70 32.51 5.29 5.82
C ALA A 70 32.08 6.41 6.78
N ARG A 71 31.12 7.27 6.39
CA ARG A 71 30.63 8.40 7.18
C ARG A 71 29.61 7.99 8.23
N LEU A 72 29.03 6.79 8.13
CA LEU A 72 28.11 6.29 9.14
C LEU A 72 28.85 5.89 10.43
N PRO A 73 28.24 6.08 11.62
CA PRO A 73 28.85 5.70 12.89
C PRO A 73 29.27 4.23 12.92
N LYS A 74 30.45 3.94 13.48
CA LYS A 74 30.93 2.55 13.61
C LYS A 74 29.96 1.67 14.40
N GLU A 75 29.36 2.23 15.46
CA GLU A 75 28.36 1.52 16.27
C GLU A 75 27.13 1.08 15.46
N LEU A 76 26.65 1.92 14.53
CA LEU A 76 25.54 1.56 13.64
C LEU A 76 25.88 0.32 12.82
N LYS A 77 27.11 0.27 12.27
CA LYS A 77 27.60 -0.87 11.47
C LYS A 77 27.67 -2.14 12.30
N THR A 78 28.11 -2.05 13.55
CA THR A 78 28.12 -3.18 14.48
C THR A 78 26.69 -3.63 14.80
N ASP A 79 25.83 -2.69 15.18
CA ASP A 79 24.43 -2.93 15.60
C ASP A 79 23.60 -3.59 14.49
N PHE A 80 23.85 -3.27 13.22
CA PHE A 80 23.12 -3.79 12.05
C PHE A 80 23.94 -4.74 11.17
N SER A 81 25.08 -5.24 11.67
CA SER A 81 25.91 -6.21 10.95
C SER A 81 25.15 -7.49 10.56
N TYR A 82 24.14 -7.87 11.35
CA TYR A 82 23.27 -9.01 11.05
C TYR A 82 22.44 -8.84 9.77
N ALA A 83 22.06 -7.59 9.45
CA ALA A 83 21.24 -7.27 8.29
C ALA A 83 22.08 -6.98 7.04
N GLY A 84 23.32 -6.52 7.23
CA GLY A 84 24.20 -6.15 6.13
C GLY A 84 23.60 -5.01 5.30
N LEU A 85 23.29 -5.30 4.03
CA LEU A 85 22.66 -4.34 3.12
C LEU A 85 21.13 -4.44 3.08
N GLU A 86 20.53 -5.38 3.80
CA GLU A 86 19.08 -5.61 3.76
C GLU A 86 18.34 -4.80 4.81
N THR A 87 17.00 -4.73 4.67
CA THR A 87 16.15 -4.04 5.64
C THR A 87 16.24 -4.71 7.03
N PRO A 88 16.69 -3.99 8.09
CA PRO A 88 16.67 -4.50 9.45
C PRO A 88 15.25 -4.55 10.01
N ALA A 89 15.02 -5.38 11.03
CA ALA A 89 13.74 -5.40 11.73
C ALA A 89 13.45 -4.04 12.38
N GLY A 90 12.20 -3.59 12.32
CA GLY A 90 11.82 -2.31 12.89
C GLY A 90 10.32 -2.18 13.15
N VAL A 91 9.95 -1.09 13.84
CA VAL A 91 8.56 -0.69 14.07
C VAL A 91 8.36 0.73 13.55
N MET A 92 7.27 0.94 12.81
CA MET A 92 6.87 2.26 12.33
C MET A 92 6.31 3.11 13.48
N LEU A 93 6.75 4.35 13.57
CA LEU A 93 6.30 5.31 14.60
C LEU A 93 5.44 6.43 14.05
N ARG A 94 5.73 6.91 12.84
CA ARG A 94 5.06 8.08 12.26
C ARG A 94 4.99 7.97 10.76
N ASN A 95 3.84 8.37 10.20
CA ASN A 95 3.52 8.29 8.78
C ASN A 95 3.74 6.86 8.26
N SER A 96 4.04 6.68 6.98
CA SER A 96 4.15 5.35 6.38
C SER A 96 5.41 5.15 5.54
N ILE A 97 5.72 3.87 5.29
CA ILE A 97 6.62 3.43 4.22
C ILE A 97 5.83 2.49 3.31
N GLU A 98 5.90 2.71 2.00
CA GLU A 98 5.39 1.75 1.01
C GLU A 98 6.52 0.84 0.55
N LEU A 99 6.29 -0.47 0.60
CA LEU A 99 7.07 -1.45 -0.14
C LEU A 99 6.40 -1.76 -1.47
N TYR A 100 7.19 -1.82 -2.53
CA TYR A 100 6.71 -2.07 -3.87
C TYR A 100 7.72 -2.88 -4.70
N ILE A 101 7.23 -3.49 -5.77
CA ILE A 101 8.05 -4.11 -6.80
C ILE A 101 8.02 -3.21 -8.03
N GLU A 102 9.19 -2.88 -8.56
CA GLU A 102 9.33 -2.08 -9.77
C GLU A 102 9.82 -2.94 -10.94
N THR A 103 9.14 -2.82 -12.07
CA THR A 103 9.50 -3.47 -13.33
C THR A 103 9.44 -2.43 -14.45
N PRO A 104 10.04 -2.68 -15.63
CA PRO A 104 9.90 -1.77 -16.77
C PRO A 104 8.43 -1.50 -17.12
N GLY A 105 7.93 -0.35 -16.67
CA GLY A 105 6.56 0.11 -16.93
C GLY A 105 5.51 -0.21 -15.87
N ARG A 106 5.85 -0.81 -14.72
CA ARG A 106 4.90 -1.01 -13.61
C ARG A 106 5.55 -0.77 -12.25
N VAL A 107 4.76 -0.18 -11.37
CA VAL A 107 5.03 -0.10 -9.94
C VAL A 107 3.90 -0.85 -9.25
N ILE A 108 4.24 -1.90 -8.54
CA ILE A 108 3.27 -2.80 -7.90
C ILE A 108 3.38 -2.59 -6.38
N PRO A 109 2.43 -1.91 -5.72
CA PRO A 109 2.44 -1.79 -4.28
C PRO A 109 2.27 -3.17 -3.66
N HIS A 110 3.22 -3.56 -2.82
CA HIS A 110 3.21 -4.85 -2.13
C HIS A 110 2.68 -4.71 -0.70
N ALA A 111 3.16 -3.71 0.02
CA ALA A 111 2.71 -3.43 1.38
C ALA A 111 2.83 -1.95 1.74
N VAL A 112 2.02 -1.50 2.69
CA VAL A 112 2.20 -0.19 3.33
C VAL A 112 2.31 -0.41 4.83
N PHE A 113 3.45 -0.03 5.40
CA PHE A 113 3.65 -0.07 6.84
C PHE A 113 3.18 1.24 7.47
N MET A 114 2.19 1.12 8.35
CA MET A 114 1.55 2.19 9.08
C MET A 114 2.11 2.28 10.50
N PRO A 115 1.91 3.39 11.24
CA PRO A 115 2.38 3.49 12.62
C PRO A 115 1.88 2.31 13.46
N GLY A 116 2.80 1.66 14.18
CA GLY A 116 2.54 0.46 14.99
C GLY A 116 2.81 -0.86 14.27
N ASP A 117 3.00 -0.85 12.95
CA ASP A 117 3.41 -2.03 12.20
C ASP A 117 4.87 -2.38 12.46
N VAL A 118 5.14 -3.68 12.55
CA VAL A 118 6.49 -4.23 12.67
C VAL A 118 6.87 -4.87 11.34
N PHE A 119 8.03 -4.52 10.80
CA PHE A 119 8.46 -4.91 9.46
C PHE A 119 9.75 -5.74 9.47
N ALA A 120 10.03 -6.34 8.31
CA ALA A 120 11.17 -7.22 8.05
C ALA A 120 11.28 -8.45 8.97
N LEU A 121 10.20 -8.86 9.63
CA LEU A 121 10.24 -9.98 10.58
C LEU A 121 10.52 -11.35 9.94
N TRP A 122 10.02 -11.60 8.72
CA TRP A 122 10.04 -12.96 8.13
C TRP A 122 11.45 -13.52 8.07
N LYS A 123 12.38 -12.81 7.43
CA LYS A 123 13.77 -13.25 7.29
C LYS A 123 14.48 -13.45 8.62
N TRP A 124 14.22 -12.56 9.59
CA TRP A 124 14.96 -12.55 10.84
C TRP A 124 14.43 -13.55 11.86
N LEU A 125 13.16 -13.96 11.76
CA LEU A 125 12.56 -14.99 12.62
C LEU A 125 12.64 -16.40 11.99
N ASP A 126 12.73 -16.51 10.67
CA ASP A 126 12.81 -17.80 9.98
C ASP A 126 14.17 -18.48 10.22
N PRO A 127 14.20 -19.78 10.57
CA PRO A 127 15.44 -20.54 10.63
C PRO A 127 16.10 -20.77 9.25
N GLN A 128 15.38 -20.58 8.13
CA GLN A 128 15.85 -20.77 6.76
C GLN A 128 15.86 -19.45 5.96
N PRO A 129 16.85 -18.57 6.15
CA PRO A 129 16.85 -17.23 5.55
C PRO A 129 16.95 -17.21 4.01
N ILE A 130 17.31 -18.33 3.37
CA ILE A 130 17.53 -18.42 1.91
C ILE A 130 16.25 -18.29 1.08
N VAL A 131 15.08 -18.46 1.68
CA VAL A 131 13.80 -18.45 0.96
C VAL A 131 13.23 -17.05 0.72
N HIS A 132 13.92 -15.99 1.18
CA HIS A 132 13.45 -14.60 1.07
C HIS A 132 14.18 -13.84 -0.04
N PRO A 133 13.54 -13.54 -1.18
CA PRO A 133 14.13 -12.77 -2.28
C PRO A 133 14.06 -11.26 -1.99
N THR A 134 14.70 -10.83 -0.90
CA THR A 134 14.75 -9.44 -0.42
C THR A 134 15.17 -8.42 -1.49
N PRO A 135 16.11 -8.69 -2.43
CA PRO A 135 16.55 -7.68 -3.39
C PRO A 135 15.51 -7.29 -4.45
N LEU A 136 14.36 -7.99 -4.52
CA LEU A 136 13.29 -7.65 -5.46
C LEU A 136 12.43 -6.47 -4.97
N MET A 137 12.45 -6.20 -3.66
CA MET A 137 11.60 -5.19 -3.04
C MET A 137 12.31 -3.84 -3.03
N CYS A 138 11.54 -2.80 -3.31
CA CYS A 138 11.93 -1.41 -3.07
C CYS A 138 11.05 -0.83 -1.96
N GLY A 139 11.50 0.25 -1.34
CA GLY A 139 10.79 0.95 -0.28
C GLY A 139 10.91 2.47 -0.42
N THR A 140 9.82 3.20 -0.18
CA THR A 140 9.83 4.67 -0.11
C THR A 140 9.14 5.19 1.14
N ALA A 141 9.63 6.31 1.66
CA ALA A 141 8.93 7.08 2.67
C ALA A 141 7.66 7.71 2.09
N GLY A 142 6.51 7.28 2.58
CA GLY A 142 5.21 7.58 2.00
C GLY A 142 4.87 6.71 0.80
N ALA A 143 3.68 6.93 0.26
CA ALA A 143 3.15 6.16 -0.86
C ALA A 143 3.89 6.51 -2.17
N ARG A 144 4.52 5.51 -2.78
CA ARG A 144 5.05 5.53 -4.15
C ARG A 144 3.93 5.48 -5.18
N SER A 145 2.87 4.72 -4.89
CA SER A 145 1.71 4.53 -5.76
C SER A 145 0.55 5.46 -5.38
N ILE A 146 0.85 6.76 -5.26
CA ILE A 146 -0.14 7.82 -5.06
C ILE A 146 -0.34 8.64 -6.35
N PHE A 147 -1.59 8.99 -6.65
CA PHE A 147 -1.94 9.80 -7.82
C PHE A 147 -3.28 10.52 -7.65
N MET A 148 -3.43 11.63 -8.36
CA MET A 148 -4.63 12.44 -8.43
C MET A 148 -5.58 11.92 -9.51
N LEU A 149 -6.87 11.82 -9.18
CA LEU A 149 -7.93 11.37 -10.10
C LEU A 149 -8.18 12.37 -11.25
N PRO A 150 -8.32 13.69 -10.98
CA PRO A 150 -8.30 14.70 -12.03
C PRO A 150 -7.10 14.58 -12.97
N ASN A 151 -7.33 14.81 -14.26
CA ASN A 151 -6.23 14.90 -15.20
C ASN A 151 -5.43 16.19 -14.95
N ILE A 152 -4.14 16.02 -14.62
CA ILE A 152 -3.20 17.11 -14.34
C ILE A 152 -2.11 17.26 -15.42
N SER A 153 -2.42 16.84 -16.66
CA SER A 153 -1.50 16.90 -17.80
C SER A 153 -1.50 18.25 -18.55
N ASP A 154 -2.31 19.23 -18.16
CA ASP A 154 -2.38 20.53 -18.86
C ASP A 154 -1.07 21.30 -18.74
N VAL A 155 -0.48 21.64 -19.89
CA VAL A 155 0.85 22.25 -19.98
C VAL A 155 0.86 23.69 -19.47
N ALA A 156 -0.21 24.44 -19.72
CA ALA A 156 -0.29 25.86 -19.35
C ALA A 156 -0.44 26.02 -17.82
N ALA A 157 -1.31 25.23 -17.20
CA ALA A 157 -1.47 25.12 -15.76
C ALA A 157 -0.18 24.60 -15.08
N HIS A 158 0.44 23.56 -15.66
CA HIS A 158 1.70 23.02 -15.14
C HIS A 158 2.87 24.02 -15.19
N LYS A 159 2.88 24.94 -16.18
CA LYS A 159 3.89 26.01 -16.24
C LYS A 159 3.88 26.88 -14.99
N LYS A 160 2.71 27.13 -14.40
CA LYS A 160 2.57 27.89 -13.13
C LYS A 160 3.20 27.13 -11.97
N LEU A 161 2.89 25.84 -11.81
CA LEU A 161 3.54 24.99 -10.80
C LEU A 161 5.07 25.02 -10.90
N ARG A 162 5.59 24.97 -12.13
CA ARG A 162 7.04 25.06 -12.37
C ARG A 162 7.64 26.38 -11.91
N GLN A 163 6.93 27.48 -12.10
CA GLN A 163 7.35 28.81 -11.69
C GLN A 163 7.29 28.95 -10.16
N ASP A 164 6.15 28.60 -9.56
CA ASP A 164 5.88 28.79 -8.13
C ASP A 164 6.81 27.93 -7.24
N PHE A 165 7.11 26.70 -7.66
CA PHE A 165 7.91 25.73 -6.88
C PHE A 165 9.32 25.49 -7.44
N ASN A 166 9.72 26.21 -8.49
CA ASN A 166 11.02 26.06 -9.16
C ASN A 166 11.36 24.58 -9.52
N ILE A 167 10.39 23.87 -10.08
CA ILE A 167 10.55 22.46 -10.49
C ILE A 167 10.77 22.33 -12.01
N ARG A 168 11.52 21.29 -12.40
CA ARG A 168 11.88 21.01 -13.81
C ARG A 168 11.09 19.87 -14.44
N HIS A 169 10.29 19.16 -13.64
CA HIS A 169 9.48 18.03 -14.10
C HIS A 169 8.48 18.47 -15.18
N LEU A 170 8.27 17.60 -16.17
CA LEU A 170 7.24 17.80 -17.19
C LEU A 170 5.85 17.51 -16.61
N ALA A 171 4.81 17.98 -17.30
CA ALA A 171 3.44 17.62 -16.95
C ALA A 171 3.29 16.09 -17.06
N PRO A 172 2.72 15.42 -16.05
CA PRO A 172 2.63 13.96 -16.03
C PRO A 172 1.66 13.48 -17.11
N LYS A 173 2.05 12.44 -17.85
CA LYS A 173 1.21 11.84 -18.90
C LYS A 173 0.49 10.59 -18.44
N ARG A 174 1.07 9.87 -17.48
CA ARG A 174 0.50 8.67 -16.85
C ARG A 174 0.42 8.86 -15.34
N LEU A 175 -0.40 8.04 -14.68
CA LEU A 175 -0.53 8.05 -13.23
C LEU A 175 0.81 7.82 -12.52
N VAL A 176 1.65 6.90 -13.02
CA VAL A 176 2.97 6.59 -12.44
C VAL A 176 3.92 7.80 -12.43
N ASP A 177 3.72 8.74 -13.37
CA ASP A 177 4.59 9.90 -13.57
C ASP A 177 4.25 11.04 -12.60
N GLN A 178 3.16 10.92 -11.83
CA GLN A 178 2.72 11.95 -10.89
C GLN A 178 3.53 11.94 -9.59
N TRP A 179 3.94 10.77 -9.10
CA TRP A 179 4.68 10.66 -7.83
C TRP A 179 5.99 11.46 -7.81
N PRO A 180 6.88 11.39 -8.82
CA PRO A 180 8.10 12.20 -8.84
C PRO A 180 7.82 13.71 -8.75
N LEU A 181 6.72 14.15 -9.38
CA LEU A 181 6.27 15.53 -9.34
C LEU A 181 5.81 15.91 -7.93
N PHE A 182 4.98 15.09 -7.28
CA PHE A 182 4.53 15.34 -5.91
C PHE A 182 5.70 15.41 -4.93
N THR A 183 6.64 14.46 -5.03
CA THR A 183 7.87 14.47 -4.23
C THR A 183 8.67 15.75 -4.42
N ALA A 184 8.81 16.21 -5.67
CA ALA A 184 9.53 17.45 -5.97
C ALA A 184 8.82 18.70 -5.42
N LEU A 185 7.49 18.77 -5.50
CA LEU A 185 6.71 19.88 -4.95
C LEU A 185 6.86 19.96 -3.43
N VAL A 186 6.70 18.82 -2.73
CA VAL A 186 6.82 18.73 -1.28
C VAL A 186 8.22 19.14 -0.84
N ASN A 187 9.27 18.57 -1.44
CA ASN A 187 10.66 18.81 -1.06
C ASN A 187 11.17 20.23 -1.39
N ARG A 188 10.40 21.04 -2.13
CA ARG A 188 10.68 22.47 -2.39
C ARG A 188 9.84 23.42 -1.53
N SER A 189 9.09 22.88 -0.59
CA SER A 189 8.18 23.65 0.28
C SER A 189 8.59 23.59 1.74
N ALA A 190 7.97 24.43 2.57
CA ALA A 190 8.12 24.37 4.02
C ALA A 190 7.59 23.05 4.62
N VAL A 191 6.68 22.35 3.94
CA VAL A 191 6.09 21.07 4.38
C VAL A 191 7.13 19.93 4.35
N ALA A 192 8.20 20.06 3.54
CA ALA A 192 9.32 19.12 3.54
C ALA A 192 9.89 18.86 4.95
N VAL A 193 9.80 19.87 5.81
CA VAL A 193 10.33 19.85 7.17
C VAL A 193 9.38 19.12 8.14
N SER A 194 8.06 19.23 7.94
CA SER A 194 7.07 18.72 8.90
C SER A 194 6.64 17.27 8.64
N TRP A 195 6.62 16.85 7.37
CA TRP A 195 6.22 15.49 6.99
C TRP A 195 7.44 14.57 6.93
N ARG A 196 7.48 13.55 7.78
CA ARG A 196 8.55 12.55 7.80
C ARG A 196 8.03 11.17 8.18
N ALA A 197 8.52 10.14 7.49
CA ALA A 197 8.33 8.76 7.88
C ALA A 197 9.37 8.40 8.95
N GLU A 198 8.93 7.85 10.09
CA GLU A 198 9.81 7.52 11.20
C GLU A 198 9.65 6.07 11.62
N ALA A 199 10.77 5.39 11.85
CA ALA A 199 10.82 4.03 12.34
C ALA A 199 11.88 3.85 13.43
N LEU A 200 11.63 2.95 14.37
CA LEU A 200 12.67 2.43 15.26
C LEU A 200 13.16 1.09 14.73
N LEU A 201 14.46 1.00 14.52
CA LEU A 201 15.14 -0.20 14.07
C LEU A 201 15.73 -0.95 15.27
N PHE A 202 15.65 -2.27 15.23
CA PHE A 202 16.16 -3.18 16.25
C PHE A 202 17.59 -3.66 15.90
N PRO A 203 18.62 -3.28 16.69
CA PRO A 203 19.95 -3.87 16.58
C PRO A 203 19.95 -5.39 16.77
N GLY A 204 21.00 -6.05 16.28
CA GLY A 204 21.16 -7.50 16.32
C GLY A 204 21.09 -8.10 17.72
N ILE A 205 21.45 -7.34 18.76
CA ILE A 205 21.34 -7.79 20.16
C ILE A 205 19.89 -8.15 20.54
N TRP A 206 18.89 -7.43 20.03
CA TRP A 206 17.48 -7.73 20.28
C TRP A 206 17.08 -9.06 19.64
N LEU A 207 17.47 -9.26 18.38
CA LEU A 207 17.19 -10.51 17.66
C LEU A 207 17.88 -11.71 18.30
N HIS A 208 19.14 -11.55 18.70
CA HIS A 208 19.90 -12.57 19.40
C HIS A 208 19.21 -12.96 20.72
N ARG A 209 18.86 -11.97 21.57
CA ARG A 209 18.16 -12.26 22.83
C ARG A 209 16.81 -12.91 22.60
N MET A 210 16.01 -12.46 21.64
CA MET A 210 14.73 -13.12 21.31
C MET A 210 14.85 -14.60 20.97
N LYS A 211 15.96 -15.03 20.37
CA LYS A 211 16.18 -16.42 19.99
C LYS A 211 16.81 -17.28 21.09
N HIS A 212 17.48 -16.66 22.07
CA HIS A 212 18.36 -17.37 23.00
C HIS A 212 18.09 -17.09 24.48
N ASP A 213 17.31 -16.07 24.81
CA ASP A 213 17.01 -15.64 26.18
C ASP A 213 15.53 -15.87 26.49
N VAL A 214 15.25 -16.69 27.52
CA VAL A 214 13.89 -17.02 27.96
C VAL A 214 13.12 -15.79 28.40
N ALA A 215 13.79 -14.76 28.94
CA ALA A 215 13.13 -13.52 29.32
C ALA A 215 12.49 -12.82 28.10
N PHE A 216 13.02 -13.01 26.90
CA PHE A 216 12.54 -12.40 25.66
C PHE A 216 11.45 -13.20 24.96
N GLN A 217 11.02 -14.33 25.51
CA GLN A 217 10.07 -15.23 24.87
C GLN A 217 8.74 -14.53 24.53
N ALA A 218 8.24 -13.65 25.40
CA ALA A 218 7.01 -12.90 25.14
C ALA A 218 7.13 -11.99 23.90
N LEU A 219 8.26 -11.30 23.74
CA LEU A 219 8.53 -10.46 22.57
C LEU A 219 8.69 -11.31 21.30
N TYR A 220 9.41 -12.42 21.41
CA TYR A 220 9.60 -13.36 20.30
C TYR A 220 8.27 -13.93 19.81
N ILE A 221 7.41 -14.41 20.72
CA ILE A 221 6.07 -14.91 20.41
C ILE A 221 5.22 -13.79 19.78
N HIS A 222 5.25 -12.58 20.33
CA HIS A 222 4.52 -11.45 19.75
C HIS A 222 4.91 -11.18 18.30
N PHE A 223 6.21 -11.20 17.99
CA PHE A 223 6.71 -11.01 16.63
C PHE A 223 6.38 -12.20 15.71
N LEU A 224 6.49 -13.44 16.21
CA LEU A 224 6.07 -14.63 15.47
C LEU A 224 4.58 -14.59 15.14
N GLU A 225 3.72 -14.23 16.08
CA GLU A 225 2.28 -14.10 15.84
C GLU A 225 1.97 -13.06 14.76
N ARG A 226 2.66 -11.92 14.78
CA ARG A 226 2.52 -10.91 13.72
C ARG A 226 2.97 -11.43 12.36
N ALA A 227 4.15 -12.06 12.30
CA ALA A 227 4.66 -12.66 11.07
C ALA A 227 3.72 -13.77 10.54
N TRP A 228 3.18 -14.60 11.44
CA TRP A 228 2.25 -15.68 11.12
C TRP A 228 0.90 -15.20 10.62
N ARG A 229 0.34 -14.14 11.23
CA ARG A 229 -0.90 -13.50 10.75
C ARG A 229 -0.66 -12.85 9.39
N GLY A 230 0.42 -12.09 9.23
CA GLY A 230 0.76 -11.40 7.97
C GLY A 230 1.00 -12.34 6.78
N SER A 231 1.44 -13.58 7.02
CA SER A 231 1.67 -14.58 5.97
C SER A 231 0.50 -15.56 5.77
N ALA A 232 -0.63 -15.38 6.48
CA ALA A 232 -1.74 -16.34 6.47
C ALA A 232 -2.32 -16.60 5.08
N TYR A 233 -2.48 -15.56 4.25
CA TYR A 233 -2.93 -15.72 2.87
C TYR A 233 -1.94 -16.54 2.04
N TRP A 234 -0.66 -16.16 2.06
CA TRP A 234 0.39 -16.77 1.25
C TRP A 234 0.58 -18.26 1.55
N ARG A 235 0.50 -18.65 2.83
CA ARG A 235 0.54 -20.07 3.22
C ARG A 235 -0.62 -20.90 2.65
N ASN A 236 -1.76 -20.28 2.39
CA ASN A 236 -2.97 -20.94 1.88
C ASN A 236 -3.18 -20.76 0.37
N LYS A 237 -2.33 -19.96 -0.31
CA LYS A 237 -2.49 -19.64 -1.74
C LYS A 237 -2.60 -20.87 -2.63
N VAL A 238 -1.84 -21.93 -2.34
CA VAL A 238 -1.89 -23.19 -3.10
C VAL A 238 -3.30 -23.79 -3.16
N PHE A 239 -4.07 -23.72 -2.07
CA PHE A 239 -5.43 -24.23 -2.04
C PHE A 239 -6.38 -23.35 -2.83
N TYR A 240 -6.18 -22.02 -2.78
CA TYR A 240 -6.97 -21.07 -3.54
C TYR A 240 -6.75 -21.24 -5.05
N ASP A 241 -5.51 -21.43 -5.48
CA ASP A 241 -5.18 -21.73 -6.88
C ASP A 241 -5.78 -23.06 -7.35
N PHE A 242 -5.80 -24.08 -6.48
CA PHE A 242 -6.48 -25.34 -6.75
C PHE A 242 -8.00 -25.15 -6.92
N ILE A 243 -8.65 -24.40 -6.02
CA ILE A 243 -10.08 -24.09 -6.10
C ILE A 243 -10.42 -23.37 -7.41
N PHE A 244 -9.59 -22.39 -7.82
CA PHE A 244 -9.73 -21.73 -9.13
C PHE A 244 -9.69 -22.71 -10.29
N SER A 245 -8.73 -23.64 -10.28
CA SER A 245 -8.63 -24.68 -11.31
C SER A 245 -9.88 -25.58 -11.34
N CYS A 246 -10.40 -25.97 -10.18
CA CYS A 246 -11.64 -26.76 -10.10
C CYS A 246 -12.86 -26.00 -10.67
N VAL A 247 -13.01 -24.71 -10.35
CA VAL A 247 -14.09 -23.88 -10.91
C VAL A 247 -13.99 -23.81 -12.43
N GLN A 248 -12.78 -23.57 -12.96
CA GLN A 248 -12.55 -23.51 -14.40
C GLN A 248 -12.92 -24.83 -15.08
N GLN A 249 -12.51 -25.97 -14.51
CA GLN A 249 -12.84 -27.29 -15.03
C GLN A 249 -14.35 -27.57 -14.96
N ASN A 250 -14.99 -27.36 -13.81
CA ASN A 250 -16.40 -27.66 -13.58
C ASN A 250 -17.33 -26.82 -14.47
N ARG A 251 -16.92 -25.61 -14.82
CA ARG A 251 -17.68 -24.69 -15.67
C ARG A 251 -17.18 -24.63 -17.11
N ASN A 252 -16.18 -25.44 -17.46
CA ASN A 252 -15.50 -25.45 -18.77
C ASN A 252 -15.10 -24.02 -19.21
N LEU A 253 -14.66 -23.20 -18.27
CA LEU A 253 -14.21 -21.85 -18.55
C LEU A 253 -12.84 -21.90 -19.24
N LYS A 254 -12.72 -21.18 -20.35
CA LYS A 254 -11.44 -20.99 -21.07
C LYS A 254 -11.10 -19.50 -21.18
N PRO A 255 -10.99 -18.80 -20.05
CA PRO A 255 -10.80 -17.35 -20.03
C PRO A 255 -9.41 -16.95 -20.48
N ASN A 256 -9.25 -15.66 -20.82
CA ASN A 256 -7.92 -15.08 -21.01
C ASN A 256 -7.09 -15.20 -19.72
N PRO A 257 -5.88 -15.80 -19.75
CA PRO A 257 -5.02 -15.94 -18.55
C PRO A 257 -4.76 -14.61 -17.82
N TYR A 258 -4.59 -13.51 -18.57
CA TYR A 258 -4.41 -12.18 -17.98
C TYR A 258 -5.59 -11.75 -17.09
N LEU A 259 -6.82 -12.07 -17.50
CA LEU A 259 -8.01 -11.73 -16.73
C LEU A 259 -8.18 -12.69 -15.54
N VAL A 260 -7.79 -13.96 -15.67
CA VAL A 260 -7.75 -14.89 -14.53
C VAL A 260 -6.83 -14.38 -13.44
N ASP A 261 -5.61 -13.97 -13.80
CA ASP A 261 -4.65 -13.42 -12.84
C ASP A 261 -5.21 -12.14 -12.19
N THR A 262 -5.94 -11.34 -12.95
CA THR A 262 -6.64 -10.16 -12.42
C THR A 262 -7.75 -10.54 -11.44
N VAL A 263 -8.57 -11.58 -11.71
CA VAL A 263 -9.59 -12.07 -10.76
C VAL A 263 -8.94 -12.57 -9.47
N LYS A 264 -7.87 -13.38 -9.58
CA LYS A 264 -7.11 -13.85 -8.40
C LYS A 264 -6.59 -12.67 -7.57
N HIS A 265 -6.08 -11.63 -8.23
CA HIS A 265 -5.62 -10.42 -7.57
C HIS A 265 -6.76 -9.65 -6.89
N LEU A 266 -7.92 -9.50 -7.53
CA LEU A 266 -9.12 -8.89 -6.92
C LEU A 266 -9.56 -9.64 -5.65
N ILE A 267 -9.55 -10.98 -5.67
CA ILE A 267 -9.85 -11.77 -4.46
C ILE A 267 -8.77 -11.59 -3.40
N THR A 268 -7.49 -11.53 -3.79
CA THR A 268 -6.38 -11.27 -2.87
C THR A 268 -6.53 -9.90 -2.17
N MET A 269 -6.98 -8.88 -2.92
CA MET A 269 -7.29 -7.56 -2.39
C MET A 269 -8.51 -7.60 -1.45
N ALA A 270 -9.58 -8.31 -1.83
CA ALA A 270 -10.79 -8.45 -1.02
C ALA A 270 -10.56 -9.23 0.29
N ILE A 271 -9.53 -10.09 0.34
CA ILE A 271 -9.05 -10.74 1.57
C ILE A 271 -8.28 -9.76 2.47
N GLY A 272 -7.79 -8.64 1.91
CA GLY A 272 -6.90 -7.70 2.60
C GLY A 272 -5.44 -8.15 2.61
N ALA A 273 -5.04 -9.08 1.73
CA ALA A 273 -3.66 -9.59 1.71
C ALA A 273 -2.68 -8.68 0.95
N VAL A 274 -3.20 -7.89 0.00
CA VAL A 274 -2.46 -6.90 -0.78
C VAL A 274 -3.28 -5.61 -0.89
N PRO A 275 -2.64 -4.44 -1.04
CA PRO A 275 -3.37 -3.19 -1.14
C PRO A 275 -4.06 -3.04 -2.51
N GLY A 276 -5.21 -2.39 -2.49
CA GLY A 276 -5.74 -1.67 -3.64
C GLY A 276 -5.53 -0.18 -3.49
N PHE A 277 -6.44 0.63 -4.01
CA PHE A 277 -6.40 2.08 -3.88
C PHE A 277 -7.63 2.60 -3.16
N GLY A 278 -7.43 3.43 -2.14
CA GLY A 278 -8.49 4.16 -1.44
C GLY A 278 -8.26 5.66 -1.55
N VAL A 279 -9.27 6.46 -1.22
CA VAL A 279 -9.11 7.92 -1.13
C VAL A 279 -8.11 8.24 -0.02
N ALA A 280 -7.08 9.03 -0.34
CA ALA A 280 -6.11 9.50 0.62
C ALA A 280 -6.76 10.60 1.47
N ALA A 281 -7.35 10.21 2.60
CA ALA A 281 -8.17 11.09 3.44
C ALA A 281 -7.36 11.91 4.48
N ASN A 282 -6.08 11.59 4.67
CA ASN A 282 -5.22 12.22 5.66
C ASN A 282 -3.76 12.21 5.21
N ASP A 283 -2.91 12.86 6.01
CA ASP A 283 -1.51 13.05 5.70
C ASP A 283 -0.59 11.86 6.09
N VAL A 284 -1.13 10.68 6.40
CA VAL A 284 -0.30 9.56 6.90
C VAL A 284 0.57 8.97 5.78
N THR A 285 0.03 8.83 4.57
CA THR A 285 0.72 8.20 3.44
C THR A 285 1.42 9.19 2.52
N ALA A 286 1.02 10.46 2.54
CA ALA A 286 1.65 11.57 1.84
C ALA A 286 1.19 12.89 2.46
N PRO A 287 1.82 14.05 2.19
CA PRO A 287 1.30 15.36 2.55
C PRO A 287 0.11 15.74 1.63
N VAL A 288 -1.01 15.05 1.81
CA VAL A 288 -2.22 15.14 0.97
C VAL A 288 -2.77 16.56 0.97
N ASP A 289 -2.97 17.16 2.14
CA ASP A 289 -3.56 18.50 2.27
C ASP A 289 -2.73 19.53 1.48
N PHE A 290 -1.39 19.46 1.59
CA PHE A 290 -0.48 20.31 0.83
C PHE A 290 -0.56 20.05 -0.68
N ILE A 291 -0.50 18.79 -1.12
CA ILE A 291 -0.57 18.47 -2.55
C ILE A 291 -1.89 18.99 -3.14
N GLN A 292 -3.01 18.78 -2.46
CA GLN A 292 -4.31 19.31 -2.89
C GLN A 292 -4.30 20.83 -3.02
N GLN A 293 -3.74 21.53 -2.02
CA GLN A 293 -3.62 22.98 -2.02
C GLN A 293 -2.82 23.49 -3.23
N VAL A 294 -1.67 22.90 -3.50
CA VAL A 294 -0.82 23.28 -4.65
C VAL A 294 -1.58 23.17 -5.97
N TYR A 295 -2.39 22.12 -6.14
CA TYR A 295 -3.17 21.96 -7.37
C TYR A 295 -4.39 22.88 -7.45
N VAL A 296 -4.99 23.27 -6.33
CA VAL A 296 -6.09 24.25 -6.34
C VAL A 296 -5.55 25.66 -6.62
N GLU A 297 -4.52 26.07 -5.90
CA GLU A 297 -4.04 27.46 -5.86
C GLU A 297 -3.09 27.79 -7.01
N SER A 298 -2.04 26.99 -7.20
CA SER A 298 -0.99 27.26 -8.20
C SER A 298 -1.32 26.68 -9.57
N TYR A 299 -1.74 25.41 -9.62
CA TYR A 299 -2.14 24.78 -10.89
C TYR A 299 -3.46 25.37 -11.41
N GLY A 300 -4.38 25.74 -10.51
CA GLY A 300 -5.68 26.29 -10.86
C GLY A 300 -6.73 25.23 -11.20
N LEU A 301 -6.71 24.09 -10.50
CA LEU A 301 -7.70 23.02 -10.65
C LEU A 301 -9.05 23.46 -10.06
N LYS A 302 -9.88 24.12 -10.88
CA LYS A 302 -11.17 24.68 -10.45
C LYS A 302 -12.38 23.78 -10.68
N LYS A 303 -12.29 22.89 -11.67
CA LYS A 303 -13.44 22.13 -12.16
C LYS A 303 -13.71 20.87 -11.35
N TYR A 304 -12.66 20.23 -10.87
CA TYR A 304 -12.73 18.91 -10.25
C TYR A 304 -12.19 18.95 -8.82
N THR A 305 -12.76 18.12 -7.96
CA THR A 305 -12.22 17.87 -6.62
C THR A 305 -10.80 17.30 -6.75
N PRO A 306 -9.78 17.81 -6.04
CA PRO A 306 -8.39 17.33 -6.11
C PRO A 306 -8.22 15.98 -5.38
N THR A 307 -9.05 14.99 -5.71
CA THR A 307 -9.07 13.69 -5.05
C THR A 307 -7.79 12.91 -5.36
N LEU A 308 -7.04 12.55 -4.31
CA LEU A 308 -5.87 11.69 -4.37
C LEU A 308 -6.27 10.27 -3.98
N LEU A 309 -5.75 9.28 -4.71
CA LEU A 309 -5.81 7.88 -4.30
C LEU A 309 -4.41 7.43 -3.87
N SER A 310 -4.35 6.67 -2.78
CA SER A 310 -3.14 6.02 -2.29
C SER A 310 -3.41 4.54 -2.00
N PRO A 311 -2.38 3.70 -1.84
CA PRO A 311 -2.60 2.31 -1.53
C PRO A 311 -3.35 2.15 -0.20
N ALA A 312 -4.33 1.25 -0.17
CA ALA A 312 -5.17 0.97 1.00
C ALA A 312 -5.60 -0.49 1.02
N TYR A 313 -5.65 -1.08 2.22
CA TYR A 313 -6.15 -2.43 2.42
C TYR A 313 -7.67 -2.43 2.56
N PHE A 314 -8.32 -3.37 1.88
CA PHE A 314 -9.74 -3.61 2.10
C PHE A 314 -9.94 -4.39 3.39
N THR A 315 -10.98 -4.04 4.15
CA THR A 315 -11.44 -4.84 5.30
C THR A 315 -12.93 -5.12 5.13
N ALA A 316 -13.43 -6.27 5.58
CA ALA A 316 -14.87 -6.54 5.56
C ALA A 316 -15.60 -5.98 6.80
N ALA A 317 -14.97 -5.05 7.54
CA ALA A 317 -15.57 -4.44 8.74
C ALA A 317 -16.74 -3.51 8.38
N VAL A 318 -17.62 -3.21 9.36
CA VAL A 318 -18.83 -2.37 9.18
C VAL A 318 -18.48 -1.00 8.59
N ASP A 319 -17.41 -0.37 9.06
CA ASP A 319 -17.02 0.98 8.66
C ASP A 319 -15.92 1.00 7.56
N SER A 320 -15.87 -0.06 6.75
CA SER A 320 -14.80 -0.18 5.76
C SER A 320 -15.01 0.76 4.58
N MET A 321 -13.97 1.56 4.31
CA MET A 321 -13.91 2.39 3.12
C MET A 321 -13.75 1.52 1.86
N PRO A 322 -14.42 1.87 0.76
CA PRO A 322 -14.24 1.15 -0.50
C PRO A 322 -12.79 1.18 -0.98
N VAL A 323 -12.38 0.09 -1.61
CA VAL A 323 -11.05 -0.04 -2.23
C VAL A 323 -11.21 -0.34 -3.71
N TYR A 324 -10.34 0.23 -4.52
CA TYR A 324 -10.43 0.23 -5.96
C TYR A 324 -9.25 -0.47 -6.62
N TYR A 325 -9.51 -1.14 -7.72
CA TYR A 325 -8.53 -1.65 -8.67
C TYR A 325 -8.78 -1.03 -10.04
N SER A 326 -7.73 -0.71 -10.80
CA SER A 326 -7.87 -0.14 -12.15
C SER A 326 -7.12 -0.98 -13.19
N LEU A 327 -7.81 -1.30 -14.28
CA LEU A 327 -7.17 -1.94 -15.44
C LEU A 327 -6.20 -0.98 -16.16
N GLN A 328 -6.28 0.32 -15.89
CA GLN A 328 -5.35 1.34 -16.41
C GLN A 328 -4.10 1.49 -15.54
N TYR A 329 -4.11 0.93 -14.32
CA TYR A 329 -2.97 0.89 -13.40
C TYR A 329 -2.86 -0.53 -12.80
N PRO A 330 -2.45 -1.52 -13.60
CA PRO A 330 -2.45 -2.92 -13.16
C PRO A 330 -1.38 -3.16 -12.09
N THR A 331 -1.81 -3.70 -10.94
CA THR A 331 -0.96 -4.04 -9.78
C THR A 331 -0.94 -5.55 -9.47
N THR A 332 -1.30 -6.39 -10.44
CA THR A 332 -1.23 -7.86 -10.31
C THR A 332 0.21 -8.31 -10.05
N LEU A 333 0.43 -9.04 -8.95
CA LEU A 333 1.74 -9.59 -8.58
C LEU A 333 2.17 -10.73 -9.51
N GLU A 334 1.26 -11.66 -9.78
CA GLU A 334 1.41 -12.71 -10.78
C GLU A 334 0.67 -12.25 -12.04
N PHE A 335 1.33 -12.27 -13.20
CA PHE A 335 0.68 -11.83 -14.43
C PHE A 335 1.14 -12.60 -15.67
N SER A 336 0.16 -13.07 -16.41
CA SER A 336 0.31 -13.55 -17.76
C SER A 336 0.39 -12.37 -18.74
N PRO A 337 1.25 -12.43 -19.77
CA PRO A 337 1.29 -11.40 -20.80
C PRO A 337 -0.06 -11.34 -21.53
N ARG A 338 -0.48 -10.13 -21.90
CA ARG A 338 -1.69 -9.96 -22.71
C ARG A 338 -1.47 -10.59 -24.08
N SER A 339 -2.34 -11.53 -24.46
CA SER A 339 -2.32 -12.16 -25.78
C SER A 339 -2.65 -11.20 -26.94
N ARG A 340 -3.32 -10.07 -26.66
CA ARG A 340 -3.65 -9.01 -27.63
C ARG A 340 -3.17 -7.64 -27.15
N LYS A 341 -2.50 -6.87 -28.02
CA LYS A 341 -2.05 -5.49 -27.73
C LYS A 341 -3.19 -4.46 -27.69
N LEU A 342 -4.31 -4.72 -28.39
CA LEU A 342 -5.47 -3.84 -28.52
C LEU A 342 -6.69 -4.48 -27.85
N GLY A 343 -6.71 -4.52 -26.52
CA GLY A 343 -7.90 -4.90 -25.76
C GLY A 343 -8.84 -3.69 -25.59
N ASN A 344 -10.14 -3.89 -25.76
CA ASN A 344 -11.13 -2.89 -25.37
C ASN A 344 -11.37 -3.03 -23.86
N THR A 345 -10.98 -2.02 -23.07
CA THR A 345 -11.14 -2.06 -21.60
C THR A 345 -12.57 -2.40 -21.16
N LEU A 346 -13.60 -1.93 -21.87
CA LEU A 346 -14.99 -2.24 -21.53
C LEU A 346 -15.31 -3.73 -21.73
N HIS A 347 -14.75 -4.33 -22.78
CA HIS A 347 -14.87 -5.77 -23.03
C HIS A 347 -14.10 -6.57 -21.96
N ASP A 348 -12.88 -6.15 -21.64
CA ASP A 348 -12.05 -6.78 -20.60
C ASP A 348 -12.78 -6.75 -19.24
N LEU A 349 -13.49 -5.66 -18.90
CA LEU A 349 -14.31 -5.57 -17.68
C LEU A 349 -15.50 -6.54 -17.70
N GLY A 350 -16.20 -6.67 -18.83
CA GLY A 350 -17.32 -7.61 -18.97
C GLY A 350 -16.87 -9.06 -18.79
N GLU A 351 -15.76 -9.45 -19.43
CA GLU A 351 -15.18 -10.78 -19.25
C GLU A 351 -14.67 -10.98 -17.83
N LEU A 352 -14.01 -9.98 -17.24
CA LEU A 352 -13.53 -10.03 -15.85
C LEU A 352 -14.66 -10.22 -14.85
N LYS A 353 -15.76 -9.46 -15.01
CA LYS A 353 -16.98 -9.60 -14.19
C LYS A 353 -17.56 -11.00 -14.33
N HIS A 354 -17.70 -11.50 -15.55
CA HIS A 354 -18.22 -12.85 -15.79
C HIS A 354 -17.40 -13.92 -15.08
N ILE A 355 -16.06 -13.89 -15.21
CA ILE A 355 -15.17 -14.86 -14.56
C ILE A 355 -15.32 -14.79 -13.03
N LEU A 356 -15.32 -13.57 -12.47
CA LEU A 356 -15.46 -13.36 -11.04
C LEU A 356 -16.83 -13.86 -10.53
N ASP A 357 -17.92 -13.50 -11.20
CA ASP A 357 -19.27 -13.92 -10.80
C ASP A 357 -19.41 -15.45 -10.82
N VAL A 358 -18.91 -16.12 -11.86
CA VAL A 358 -18.93 -17.59 -11.94
C VAL A 358 -18.11 -18.21 -10.80
N PHE A 359 -16.96 -17.62 -10.48
CA PHE A 359 -16.14 -18.08 -9.37
C PHE A 359 -16.88 -17.94 -8.05
N LEU A 360 -17.36 -16.75 -7.70
CA LEU A 360 -18.08 -16.50 -6.44
C LEU A 360 -19.33 -17.40 -6.32
N GLN A 361 -20.11 -17.56 -7.40
CA GLN A 361 -21.26 -18.46 -7.41
C GLN A 361 -20.90 -19.93 -7.11
N GLU A 362 -19.78 -20.45 -7.63
CA GLU A 362 -19.35 -21.81 -7.35
C GLU A 362 -18.89 -22.00 -5.90
N ILE A 363 -18.31 -20.96 -5.29
CA ILE A 363 -17.98 -20.94 -3.87
C ILE A 363 -19.26 -21.01 -3.03
N THR A 364 -20.24 -20.13 -3.31
CA THR A 364 -21.51 -20.05 -2.57
C THR A 364 -22.36 -21.33 -2.71
N ARG A 365 -22.23 -22.08 -3.81
CA ARG A 365 -22.89 -23.39 -4.01
C ARG A 365 -22.35 -24.50 -3.10
N ARG A 366 -21.27 -24.26 -2.34
CA ARG A 366 -20.66 -25.17 -1.36
C ARG A 366 -20.22 -26.55 -1.88
N LYS A 367 -20.17 -26.75 -3.20
CA LYS A 367 -19.73 -28.01 -3.82
C LYS A 367 -18.25 -28.33 -3.59
N LEU A 368 -17.43 -27.30 -3.38
CA LEU A 368 -15.98 -27.42 -3.21
C LEU A 368 -15.53 -27.60 -1.76
N LYS A 369 -16.45 -27.78 -0.79
CA LYS A 369 -16.17 -27.93 0.65
C LYS A 369 -15.35 -26.78 1.26
N VAL A 370 -15.54 -25.56 0.76
CA VAL A 370 -14.81 -24.34 1.17
C VAL A 370 -15.60 -23.43 2.12
N ALA A 371 -16.70 -23.94 2.70
CA ALA A 371 -17.71 -23.15 3.40
C ALA A 371 -17.22 -22.39 4.66
N HIS A 372 -16.02 -22.68 5.16
CA HIS A 372 -15.47 -22.07 6.39
C HIS A 372 -14.17 -21.28 6.15
N GLY A 373 -13.86 -20.93 4.91
CA GLY A 373 -12.62 -20.23 4.53
C GLY A 373 -12.82 -18.75 4.20
N VAL A 374 -11.71 -18.01 4.15
CA VAL A 374 -11.71 -16.57 3.80
C VAL A 374 -12.29 -16.30 2.41
N ILE A 375 -12.20 -17.26 1.48
CA ILE A 375 -12.81 -17.16 0.15
C ILE A 375 -14.34 -17.21 0.23
N ALA A 376 -14.92 -18.05 1.09
CA ALA A 376 -16.36 -18.06 1.32
C ALA A 376 -16.82 -16.72 1.90
N LYS A 377 -16.06 -16.19 2.88
CA LYS A 377 -16.29 -14.85 3.41
C LYS A 377 -16.29 -13.77 2.34
N VAL A 378 -15.34 -13.80 1.39
CA VAL A 378 -15.32 -12.87 0.27
C VAL A 378 -16.56 -13.02 -0.62
N ALA A 379 -16.99 -14.25 -0.91
CA ALA A 379 -18.17 -14.50 -1.73
C ALA A 379 -19.47 -14.02 -1.08
N ASP A 380 -19.56 -14.11 0.26
CA ASP A 380 -20.77 -13.77 1.00
C ASP A 380 -20.81 -12.27 1.41
N GLU A 381 -19.67 -11.67 1.74
CA GLU A 381 -19.62 -10.34 2.37
C GLU A 381 -19.07 -9.21 1.47
N VAL A 382 -18.48 -9.52 0.30
CA VAL A 382 -17.84 -8.50 -0.54
C VAL A 382 -18.59 -8.29 -1.85
N LYS A 383 -18.97 -7.03 -2.09
CA LYS A 383 -19.58 -6.59 -3.34
C LYS A 383 -18.51 -6.06 -4.29
N PHE A 384 -18.52 -6.56 -5.51
CA PHE A 384 -17.68 -6.08 -6.61
C PHE A 384 -18.53 -5.30 -7.62
N ASP A 385 -18.29 -3.99 -7.71
CA ASP A 385 -18.92 -3.13 -8.71
C ASP A 385 -17.91 -2.76 -9.80
N PHE A 386 -18.32 -2.85 -11.06
CA PHE A 386 -17.47 -2.58 -12.21
C PHE A 386 -17.89 -1.25 -12.85
N PHE A 387 -16.92 -0.38 -13.13
CA PHE A 387 -17.18 0.96 -13.65
C PHE A 387 -16.38 1.29 -14.90
N HIS A 388 -17.01 2.06 -15.79
CA HIS A 388 -16.37 2.64 -16.96
C HIS A 388 -16.99 3.99 -17.32
N SER A 389 -16.24 4.86 -17.99
CA SER A 389 -16.71 6.22 -18.33
C SER A 389 -17.63 6.25 -19.55
N LYS A 390 -17.77 5.13 -20.27
CA LYS A 390 -18.65 4.97 -21.42
C LYS A 390 -19.75 3.96 -21.07
N PRO A 391 -20.97 4.12 -21.60
CA PRO A 391 -22.05 3.19 -21.35
C PRO A 391 -21.69 1.81 -21.88
N ASP A 392 -22.07 0.80 -21.10
CA ASP A 392 -22.07 -0.58 -21.54
C ASP A 392 -23.39 -0.92 -22.24
N ARG A 393 -23.32 -1.76 -23.26
CA ARG A 393 -24.48 -2.18 -24.05
C ARG A 393 -25.38 -3.13 -23.26
N TYR A 394 -24.80 -3.94 -22.38
CA TYR A 394 -25.51 -4.98 -21.63
C TYR A 394 -25.98 -4.50 -20.26
N GLY A 395 -25.42 -3.40 -19.76
CA GLY A 395 -25.79 -2.79 -18.47
C GLY A 395 -25.06 -3.39 -17.28
N ASP A 396 -24.11 -4.30 -17.52
CA ASP A 396 -23.35 -4.98 -16.46
C ASP A 396 -22.25 -4.10 -15.86
N ILE A 397 -21.80 -3.09 -16.62
CA ILE A 397 -20.76 -2.14 -16.23
C ILE A 397 -21.40 -0.77 -15.99
N ARG A 398 -21.22 -0.25 -14.77
CA ARG A 398 -21.82 1.00 -14.29
C ARG A 398 -21.04 2.21 -14.78
N LEU A 399 -21.69 3.37 -14.85
CA LEU A 399 -21.03 4.62 -15.24
C LEU A 399 -20.25 5.23 -14.08
N THR A 400 -19.03 5.68 -14.33
CA THR A 400 -18.15 6.26 -13.29
C THR A 400 -18.75 7.47 -12.58
N HIS A 401 -19.56 8.29 -13.27
CA HIS A 401 -20.18 9.46 -12.63
C HIS A 401 -21.14 9.11 -11.49
N THR A 402 -21.59 7.86 -11.39
CA THR A 402 -22.46 7.41 -10.29
C THR A 402 -21.69 7.01 -9.04
N MET A 403 -20.36 6.83 -9.11
CA MET A 403 -19.54 6.36 -7.98
C MET A 403 -19.72 7.20 -6.71
N PRO A 404 -19.76 8.56 -6.76
CA PRO A 404 -19.88 9.37 -5.55
C PRO A 404 -21.19 9.18 -4.78
N ALA A 405 -22.26 8.67 -5.42
CA ALA A 405 -23.54 8.42 -4.75
C ALA A 405 -23.44 7.33 -3.68
N GLU A 406 -22.47 6.42 -3.82
CA GLU A 406 -22.23 5.31 -2.91
C GLU A 406 -20.85 5.39 -2.21
N ASP A 407 -20.02 6.35 -2.61
CA ASP A 407 -18.75 6.66 -1.95
C ASP A 407 -18.53 8.17 -1.93
N ALA A 408 -19.05 8.82 -0.89
CA ALA A 408 -18.95 10.26 -0.71
C ALA A 408 -17.48 10.74 -0.63
N SER A 409 -16.54 9.87 -0.20
CA SER A 409 -15.14 10.25 -0.02
C SER A 409 -14.48 10.68 -1.34
N LEU A 410 -14.96 10.19 -2.48
CA LEU A 410 -14.48 10.60 -3.81
C LEU A 410 -14.68 12.09 -4.11
N THR A 411 -15.56 12.75 -3.36
CA THR A 411 -15.86 14.18 -3.48
C THR A 411 -15.50 14.99 -2.23
N GLN A 412 -15.11 14.32 -1.14
CA GLN A 412 -14.71 14.99 0.08
C GLN A 412 -13.26 15.50 -0.03
N CYS A 413 -13.11 16.82 0.03
CA CYS A 413 -11.82 17.47 0.16
C CYS A 413 -12.04 18.77 0.94
N LYS A 414 -11.18 19.08 1.91
CA LYS A 414 -11.27 20.30 2.72
C LYS A 414 -11.22 21.58 1.88
N LEU A 415 -10.56 21.49 0.72
CA LEU A 415 -10.37 22.58 -0.23
C LEU A 415 -11.41 22.56 -1.36
N ALA A 416 -12.33 21.60 -1.38
CA ALA A 416 -13.40 21.56 -2.36
C ALA A 416 -14.28 22.80 -2.22
N HIS A 417 -14.42 23.55 -3.31
CA HIS A 417 -15.44 24.59 -3.38
C HIS A 417 -16.78 23.93 -3.76
N ALA A 418 -17.91 24.53 -3.39
CA ALA A 418 -19.24 23.98 -3.68
C ALA A 418 -19.50 23.65 -5.17
N ALA A 419 -18.70 24.19 -6.09
CA ALA A 419 -18.79 23.97 -7.54
C ALA A 419 -17.89 22.85 -8.09
N THR A 420 -16.98 22.25 -7.30
CA THR A 420 -16.09 21.20 -7.79
C THR A 420 -16.83 19.86 -7.92
N ARG A 421 -16.58 19.13 -9.01
CA ARG A 421 -17.22 17.83 -9.27
C ARG A 421 -16.23 16.67 -9.26
N PHE A 422 -16.75 15.44 -9.13
CA PHE A 422 -15.95 14.24 -9.28
C PHE A 422 -15.31 14.12 -10.68
N ALA A 423 -14.06 13.66 -10.74
CA ALA A 423 -13.32 13.45 -11.98
C ALA A 423 -13.66 12.09 -12.63
N ASP A 424 -14.92 11.94 -13.03
CA ASP A 424 -15.51 10.73 -13.61
C ASP A 424 -14.84 10.21 -14.90
N THR A 425 -14.06 11.04 -15.58
CA THR A 425 -13.31 10.69 -16.80
C THR A 425 -11.82 10.51 -16.57
N GLY A 426 -11.37 10.55 -15.31
CA GLY A 426 -9.98 10.31 -14.91
C GLY A 426 -9.45 8.96 -15.41
N ALA A 427 -8.14 8.88 -15.65
CA ALA A 427 -7.53 7.67 -16.21
C ALA A 427 -7.78 6.44 -15.32
N PHE A 428 -7.64 6.59 -14.00
CA PHE A 428 -7.80 5.50 -13.05
C PHE A 428 -9.21 4.87 -13.07
N VAL A 429 -10.25 5.69 -13.11
CA VAL A 429 -11.65 5.22 -13.02
C VAL A 429 -12.18 4.68 -14.35
N ARG A 430 -11.42 4.84 -15.45
CA ARG A 430 -11.81 4.37 -16.78
C ARG A 430 -11.52 2.87 -16.96
N GLY A 431 -12.32 2.07 -16.27
CA GLY A 431 -12.15 0.63 -16.16
C GLY A 431 -11.61 0.25 -14.79
N CYS A 432 -12.41 0.53 -13.77
CA CYS A 432 -12.10 0.20 -12.40
C CYS A 432 -13.12 -0.78 -11.80
N VAL A 433 -12.66 -1.50 -10.79
CA VAL A 433 -13.45 -2.40 -9.96
C VAL A 433 -13.41 -1.85 -8.54
N ARG A 434 -14.57 -1.65 -7.93
CA ARG A 434 -14.72 -1.28 -6.52
C ARG A 434 -15.04 -2.52 -5.71
N MET A 435 -14.32 -2.70 -4.61
CA MET A 435 -14.67 -3.62 -3.54
C MET A 435 -15.27 -2.81 -2.40
N ALA A 436 -16.47 -3.19 -1.99
CA ALA A 436 -17.18 -2.65 -0.84
C ALA A 436 -17.81 -3.79 -0.06
N ARG A 437 -18.20 -3.56 1.19
CA ARG A 437 -19.00 -4.54 1.93
C ARG A 437 -20.37 -4.71 1.27
N GLY A 438 -20.81 -5.95 1.12
CA GLY A 438 -22.18 -6.29 0.72
C GLY A 438 -23.15 -5.94 1.85
N GLN A 439 -24.28 -5.30 1.53
CA GLN A 439 -25.37 -5.15 2.49
C GLN A 439 -25.97 -6.53 2.76
N GLU A 440 -26.25 -6.85 4.02
CA GLU A 440 -27.07 -8.02 4.35
C GLU A 440 -28.39 -7.88 3.60
N GLN A 441 -28.72 -8.88 2.76
CA GLN A 441 -30.09 -9.02 2.31
C GLN A 441 -30.90 -9.35 3.56
N GLU A 442 -31.77 -8.44 4.00
CA GLU A 442 -32.89 -8.81 4.87
C GLU A 442 -33.62 -9.94 4.14
N VAL A 443 -33.45 -11.15 4.66
CA VAL A 443 -34.25 -12.29 4.25
C VAL A 443 -35.60 -12.03 4.90
N ASP A 444 -36.50 -11.40 4.16
CA ASP A 444 -37.92 -11.39 4.50
C ASP A 444 -38.37 -12.87 4.58
N GLU A 445 -38.62 -13.35 5.81
CA GLU A 445 -39.24 -14.65 6.10
C GLU A 445 -40.73 -14.68 5.71
#